data_AF-A0A0H4C7P4-F1
#
_entry.id   AF-A0A0H4C7P4-F1
#
_cell.length_a   1.000
_cell.length_b   1.000
_cell.length_c   1.000
_cell.angle_alpha   90.00
_cell.angle_beta   90.00
_cell.angle_gamma   90.00
#
_symmetry.space_group_name_H-M   'P 1'
#
loop_
_entity.id
_entity.type
_entity.pdbx_description
1 polymer ?
#
loop_
_entity_poly.entity_id
_entity_poly.type
_entity_poly.pdbx_seq_one_letter_code
_entity_poly.pdbx_strand_id
1 'polypeptide(L)'
;MAQQERAVRTRRAVLEAAAAVFAERGYAAATIAEILNRAGVTKGALYFHFDSKAALARGVLQEQMRTEYHLPRELKLQEWVDAGMTLAKRLPQEPILLAGVRLSADLQGHDVLGSAWPAWARLTSCVLTEAKERGEVLPHVVPEETAQVFLGAWIGVQFVSQAVAGWADLDDRMSALYDHILPAIAAPAVLVRLDTAPDRGARVIAEVHEKSASLAGVPG
;
A
#
# COMPACT_ATOMS: atom_id res chain seq x y z
N MET A 1 20.24 5.64 23.11
CA MET A 1 18.84 5.58 22.63
C MET A 1 18.46 6.83 21.81
N ALA A 2 18.65 8.05 22.32
CA ALA A 2 18.32 9.30 21.60
C ALA A 2 18.98 9.49 20.20
N GLN A 3 20.23 9.05 20.01
CA GLN A 3 20.92 9.16 18.72
C GLN A 3 20.32 8.22 17.65
N GLN A 4 19.87 7.03 18.07
CA GLN A 4 19.27 6.04 17.19
C GLN A 4 17.84 6.44 16.80
N GLU A 5 17.06 6.97 17.73
CA GLU A 5 15.74 7.55 17.44
C GLU A 5 15.82 8.75 16.48
N ARG A 6 16.82 9.62 16.67
CA ARG A 6 17.06 10.74 15.76
C ARG A 6 17.45 10.26 14.36
N ALA A 7 18.30 9.23 14.26
CA ALA A 7 18.68 8.64 12.98
C ALA A 7 17.49 8.00 12.25
N VAL A 8 16.59 7.31 12.97
CA VAL A 8 15.36 6.73 12.41
C VAL A 8 14.42 7.82 11.90
N ARG A 9 14.20 8.89 12.68
CA ARG A 9 13.36 10.03 12.26
C ARG A 9 13.92 10.73 11.02
N THR A 10 15.23 11.00 10.99
CA THR A 10 15.89 11.60 9.82
C THR A 10 15.77 10.71 8.59
N ARG A 11 16.01 9.40 8.73
CA ARG A 11 15.86 8.44 7.62
C ARG A 11 14.44 8.47 7.04
N ARG A 12 13.42 8.47 7.90
CA ARG A 12 12.00 8.54 7.49
C ARG A 12 11.68 9.86 6.79
N ALA A 13 12.10 10.99 7.34
CA ALA A 13 11.88 12.31 6.71
C ALA A 13 12.52 12.39 5.31
N VAL A 14 13.71 11.82 5.13
CA VAL A 14 14.37 11.73 3.82
C VAL A 14 13.58 10.84 2.85
N LEU A 15 13.05 9.70 3.31
CA LEU A 15 12.21 8.82 2.50
C LEU A 15 10.89 9.48 2.10
N GLU A 16 10.22 10.19 3.00
CA GLU A 16 8.98 10.92 2.72
C GLU A 16 9.20 12.03 1.69
N ALA A 17 10.28 12.81 1.84
CA ALA A 17 10.66 13.83 0.87
C ALA A 17 11.01 13.22 -0.50
N ALA A 18 11.77 12.13 -0.51
CA ALA A 18 12.12 11.42 -1.74
C ALA A 18 10.87 10.88 -2.45
N ALA A 19 9.98 10.25 -1.70
CA ALA A 19 8.72 9.72 -2.20
C ALA A 19 7.87 10.82 -2.85
N ALA A 20 7.72 11.98 -2.21
CA ALA A 20 7.01 13.11 -2.80
C ALA A 20 7.64 13.55 -4.15
N VAL A 21 8.97 13.67 -4.23
CA VAL A 21 9.65 14.04 -5.49
C VAL A 21 9.45 12.95 -6.56
N PHE A 22 9.61 11.67 -6.22
CA PHE A 22 9.41 10.56 -7.15
C PHE A 22 7.97 10.45 -7.62
N ALA A 23 7.00 10.69 -6.73
CA ALA A 23 5.61 10.72 -7.12
C ALA A 23 5.38 11.84 -8.15
N GLU A 24 5.83 13.06 -7.88
CA GLU A 24 5.60 14.22 -8.77
C GLU A 24 6.31 14.11 -10.13
N ARG A 25 7.54 13.57 -10.17
CA ARG A 25 8.43 13.66 -11.34
C ARG A 25 8.77 12.33 -12.00
N GLY A 26 8.46 11.21 -11.36
CA GLY A 26 9.01 9.90 -11.73
C GLY A 26 10.48 9.76 -11.34
N TYR A 27 11.03 8.54 -11.49
CA TYR A 27 12.40 8.26 -11.06
C TYR A 27 13.45 8.98 -11.91
N ALA A 28 13.29 8.97 -13.23
CA ALA A 28 14.28 9.50 -14.17
C ALA A 28 14.54 11.00 -13.95
N ALA A 29 13.46 11.80 -13.89
CA ALA A 29 13.54 13.26 -13.79
C ALA A 29 13.83 13.78 -12.37
N ALA A 30 13.58 12.98 -11.32
CA ALA A 30 13.88 13.37 -9.94
C ALA A 30 15.38 13.55 -9.71
N THR A 31 15.77 14.62 -8.99
CA THR A 31 17.17 14.88 -8.63
C THR A 31 17.43 14.79 -7.13
N ILE A 32 18.65 14.42 -6.74
CA ILE A 32 19.07 14.43 -5.32
C ILE A 32 18.98 15.86 -4.73
N ALA A 33 19.23 16.89 -5.54
CA ALA A 33 19.14 18.28 -5.09
C ALA A 33 17.71 18.67 -4.68
N GLU A 34 16.70 18.28 -5.47
CA GLU A 34 15.29 18.48 -5.11
C GLU A 34 14.91 17.78 -3.82
N ILE A 35 15.36 16.54 -3.66
CA ILE A 35 15.09 15.75 -2.46
C ILE A 35 15.73 16.39 -1.23
N LEU A 36 16.98 16.84 -1.32
CA LEU A 36 17.66 17.54 -0.22
C LEU A 36 16.91 18.82 0.17
N ASN A 37 16.52 19.62 -0.83
CA ASN A 37 15.78 20.86 -0.61
C ASN A 37 14.43 20.58 0.07
N ARG A 38 13.71 19.53 -0.35
CA ARG A 38 12.42 19.16 0.25
C ARG A 38 12.57 18.56 1.64
N ALA A 39 13.58 17.73 1.88
CA ALA A 39 13.83 17.10 3.17
C ALA A 39 14.38 18.07 4.22
N GLY A 40 14.94 19.21 3.81
CA GLY A 40 15.59 20.16 4.72
C GLY A 40 16.83 19.58 5.39
N VAL A 41 17.49 18.59 4.77
CA VAL A 41 18.70 17.95 5.30
C VAL A 41 19.93 18.27 4.48
N THR A 42 21.11 18.16 5.08
CA THR A 42 22.37 18.33 4.36
C THR A 42 22.66 17.15 3.44
N LYS A 43 23.48 17.40 2.41
CA LYS A 43 23.99 16.34 1.52
C LYS A 43 24.62 15.18 2.30
N GLY A 44 25.46 15.49 3.29
CA GLY A 44 26.10 14.48 4.14
C GLY A 44 25.10 13.63 4.93
N ALA A 45 24.03 14.23 5.47
CA ALA A 45 22.99 13.50 6.20
C ALA A 45 22.21 12.53 5.30
N LEU A 46 21.93 12.90 4.04
CA LEU A 46 21.29 12.00 3.08
C LEU A 46 22.20 10.83 2.72
N TYR A 47 23.46 11.10 2.35
CA TYR A 47 24.41 10.06 1.96
C TYR A 47 24.83 9.15 3.11
N PHE A 48 24.69 9.59 4.37
CA PHE A 48 24.83 8.71 5.52
C PHE A 48 23.78 7.58 5.55
N HIS A 49 22.59 7.82 4.98
CA HIS A 49 21.50 6.84 4.98
C HIS A 49 21.31 6.12 3.64
N PHE A 50 21.69 6.75 2.52
CA PHE A 50 21.47 6.26 1.17
C PHE A 50 22.62 6.64 0.23
N ASP A 51 23.32 5.64 -0.30
CA ASP A 51 24.52 5.84 -1.13
C ASP A 51 24.21 6.33 -2.56
N SER A 52 22.94 6.30 -2.98
CA SER A 52 22.53 6.71 -4.34
C SER A 52 21.04 7.04 -4.44
N LYS A 53 20.63 7.71 -5.52
CA LYS A 53 19.21 7.91 -5.87
C LYS A 53 18.47 6.57 -6.00
N ALA A 54 19.13 5.56 -6.55
CA ALA A 54 18.58 4.21 -6.66
C ALA A 54 18.38 3.54 -5.30
N ALA A 55 19.36 3.67 -4.38
CA ALA A 55 19.22 3.16 -3.02
C ALA A 55 18.07 3.84 -2.25
N LEU A 56 17.89 5.14 -2.47
CA LEU A 56 16.79 5.90 -1.89
C LEU A 56 15.42 5.47 -2.46
N ALA A 57 15.31 5.32 -3.77
CA ALA A 57 14.09 4.82 -4.42
C ALA A 57 13.74 3.39 -3.97
N ARG A 58 14.74 2.49 -3.84
CA ARG A 58 14.53 1.15 -3.25
C ARG A 58 14.08 1.23 -1.79
N GLY A 59 14.61 2.18 -1.02
CA GLY A 59 14.15 2.44 0.35
C GLY A 59 12.67 2.84 0.39
N VAL A 60 12.22 3.69 -0.52
CA VAL A 60 10.79 4.05 -0.67
C VAL A 60 9.96 2.82 -1.03
N LEU A 61 10.43 2.01 -1.98
CA LEU A 61 9.74 0.77 -2.39
C LEU A 61 9.60 -0.24 -1.23
N GLN A 62 10.56 -0.29 -0.31
CA GLN A 62 10.51 -1.15 0.87
C GLN A 62 9.55 -0.61 1.94
N GLU A 63 9.58 0.69 2.19
CA GLU A 63 8.76 1.34 3.24
C GLU A 63 7.26 1.33 2.91
N GLN A 64 6.88 1.21 1.62
CA GLN A 64 5.45 1.16 1.22
C GLN A 64 4.70 -0.07 1.78
N MET A 65 5.41 -1.15 2.12
CA MET A 65 4.83 -2.45 2.50
C MET A 65 4.40 -2.51 3.97
N ARG A 66 4.20 -1.38 4.64
CA ARG A 66 3.79 -1.35 6.05
C ARG A 66 2.36 -1.86 6.23
N THR A 67 2.23 -2.92 7.01
CA THR A 67 0.97 -3.62 7.34
C THR A 67 0.27 -3.03 8.58
N GLU A 68 0.39 -1.72 8.79
CA GLU A 68 -0.06 -1.02 10.00
C GLU A 68 -1.58 -1.10 10.24
N TYR A 69 -2.36 -1.41 9.19
CA TYR A 69 -3.81 -1.48 9.24
C TYR A 69 -4.37 -2.90 9.08
N HIS A 70 -3.54 -3.92 9.28
CA HIS A 70 -4.00 -5.31 9.30
C HIS A 70 -4.72 -5.62 10.62
N LEU A 71 -6.03 -5.87 10.55
CA LEU A 71 -6.82 -6.34 11.67
C LEU A 71 -7.28 -7.78 11.40
N PRO A 72 -7.00 -8.73 12.30
CA PRO A 72 -7.53 -10.09 12.19
C PRO A 72 -9.06 -10.07 12.16
N ARG A 73 -9.65 -10.80 11.22
CA ARG A 73 -11.11 -10.98 11.09
C ARG A 73 -11.46 -12.45 11.20
N GLU A 74 -12.76 -12.71 11.37
CA GLU A 74 -13.27 -14.09 11.30
C GLU A 74 -13.05 -14.68 9.90
N LEU A 75 -13.34 -13.88 8.86
CA LEU A 75 -13.19 -14.24 7.45
C LEU A 75 -11.89 -13.66 6.89
N LYS A 76 -11.05 -14.50 6.29
CA LYS A 76 -9.84 -14.06 5.60
C LYS A 76 -10.11 -13.22 4.37
N LEU A 77 -11.21 -13.50 3.66
CA LEU A 77 -11.63 -12.64 2.56
C LEU A 77 -11.98 -11.23 3.05
N GLN A 78 -12.46 -11.06 4.29
CA GLN A 78 -12.67 -9.71 4.84
C GLN A 78 -11.35 -9.02 5.17
N GLU A 79 -10.33 -9.73 5.65
CA GLU A 79 -9.00 -9.14 5.85
C GLU A 79 -8.40 -8.63 4.52
N TRP A 80 -8.63 -9.36 3.42
CA TRP A 80 -8.21 -8.94 2.09
C TRP A 80 -8.95 -7.69 1.61
N VAL A 81 -10.28 -7.64 1.78
CA VAL A 81 -11.09 -6.45 1.45
C VAL A 81 -10.64 -5.25 2.29
N ASP A 82 -10.48 -5.43 3.60
CA ASP A 82 -10.01 -4.38 4.52
C ASP A 82 -8.64 -3.84 4.09
N ALA A 83 -7.71 -4.73 3.72
CA ALA A 83 -6.38 -4.32 3.25
C ALA A 83 -6.45 -3.48 1.98
N GLY A 84 -7.21 -3.88 0.96
CA GLY A 84 -7.31 -3.10 -0.28
C GLY A 84 -8.04 -1.77 -0.10
N MET A 85 -9.10 -1.76 0.71
CA MET A 85 -9.87 -0.54 1.01
C MET A 85 -9.07 0.47 1.83
N THR A 86 -8.31 0.02 2.83
CA THR A 86 -7.44 0.89 3.62
C THR A 86 -6.30 1.46 2.77
N LEU A 87 -5.70 0.65 1.88
CA LEU A 87 -4.70 1.14 0.93
C LEU A 87 -5.25 2.21 0.01
N ALA A 88 -6.46 2.03 -0.52
CA ALA A 88 -7.12 3.02 -1.37
C ALA A 88 -7.33 4.35 -0.63
N LYS A 89 -7.76 4.28 0.64
CA LYS A 89 -7.99 5.48 1.46
C LYS A 89 -6.70 6.26 1.75
N ARG A 90 -5.60 5.53 1.95
CA ARG A 90 -4.29 6.07 2.32
C ARG A 90 -3.50 6.59 1.13
N LEU A 91 -3.69 6.00 -0.06
CA LEU A 91 -2.92 6.31 -1.27
C LEU A 91 -2.85 7.82 -1.58
N PRO A 92 -3.94 8.61 -1.51
CA PRO A 92 -3.89 10.05 -1.75
C PRO A 92 -3.13 10.85 -0.67
N GLN A 93 -2.99 10.28 0.53
CA GLN A 93 -2.52 10.97 1.73
C GLN A 93 -1.10 10.58 2.12
N GLU A 94 -0.60 9.44 1.66
CA GLU A 94 0.70 8.88 2.02
C GLU A 94 1.67 8.92 0.83
N PRO A 95 2.61 9.88 0.80
CA PRO A 95 3.55 10.04 -0.32
C PRO A 95 4.37 8.79 -0.61
N ILE A 96 4.80 8.05 0.42
CA ILE A 96 5.57 6.80 0.29
C ILE A 96 4.76 5.74 -0.46
N LEU A 97 3.49 5.56 -0.11
CA LEU A 97 2.62 4.57 -0.75
C LEU A 97 2.41 4.93 -2.22
N LEU A 98 2.07 6.20 -2.50
CA LEU A 98 1.87 6.69 -3.87
C LEU A 98 3.14 6.55 -4.72
N ALA A 99 4.29 6.95 -4.18
CA ALA A 99 5.57 6.82 -4.85
C ALA A 99 5.92 5.34 -5.10
N GLY A 100 5.64 4.47 -4.14
CA GLY A 100 5.84 3.03 -4.28
C GLY A 100 5.05 2.44 -5.45
N VAL A 101 3.78 2.83 -5.60
CA VAL A 101 2.93 2.44 -6.73
C VAL A 101 3.48 2.99 -8.04
N ARG A 102 3.83 4.28 -8.10
CA ARG A 102 4.34 4.94 -9.33
C ARG A 102 5.69 4.39 -9.78
N LEU A 103 6.62 4.21 -8.85
CA LEU A 103 7.95 3.65 -9.12
C LEU A 103 7.85 2.20 -9.61
N SER A 104 6.91 1.42 -9.07
CA SER A 104 6.68 0.04 -9.52
C SER A 104 6.01 -0.02 -10.90
N ALA A 105 5.23 1.01 -11.28
CA ALA A 105 4.63 1.16 -12.61
C ALA A 105 5.59 1.78 -13.65
N ASP A 106 6.70 2.37 -13.22
CA ASP A 106 7.67 3.04 -14.10
C ASP A 106 8.47 2.01 -14.91
N LEU A 107 8.02 1.77 -16.14
CA LEU A 107 8.65 0.84 -17.07
C LEU A 107 10.09 1.24 -17.44
N GLN A 108 10.45 2.53 -17.35
CA GLN A 108 11.81 3.00 -17.65
C GLN A 108 12.76 2.80 -16.46
N GLY A 109 12.24 2.87 -15.24
CA GLY A 109 13.00 2.63 -14.00
C GLY A 109 13.12 1.16 -13.61
N HIS A 110 12.33 0.27 -14.22
CA HIS A 110 12.18 -1.12 -13.81
C HIS A 110 13.50 -1.90 -13.77
N ASP A 111 14.37 -1.76 -14.77
CA ASP A 111 15.65 -2.48 -14.82
C ASP A 111 16.63 -2.09 -13.69
N VAL A 112 16.44 -0.90 -13.11
CA VAL A 112 17.31 -0.35 -12.06
C VAL A 112 16.74 -0.54 -10.67
N LEU A 113 15.41 -0.47 -10.54
CA LEU A 113 14.71 -0.48 -9.25
C LEU A 113 13.99 -1.79 -8.94
N GLY A 114 13.69 -2.58 -9.98
CA GLY A 114 12.71 -3.67 -9.90
C GLY A 114 11.29 -3.13 -9.73
N SER A 115 10.42 -3.96 -9.14
CA SER A 115 9.03 -3.61 -8.87
C SER A 115 8.56 -4.22 -7.55
N ALA A 116 7.64 -3.52 -6.88
CA ALA A 116 6.96 -4.04 -5.70
C ALA A 116 5.79 -4.99 -6.04
N TRP A 117 5.39 -5.10 -7.32
CA TRP A 117 4.25 -5.93 -7.73
C TRP A 117 4.37 -7.39 -7.35
N PRO A 118 5.52 -8.07 -7.51
CA PRO A 118 5.65 -9.46 -7.08
C PRO A 118 5.46 -9.62 -5.56
N ALA A 119 5.85 -8.62 -4.76
CA ALA A 119 5.64 -8.66 -3.31
C ALA A 119 4.16 -8.48 -2.95
N TRP A 120 3.47 -7.50 -3.56
CA TRP A 120 2.02 -7.30 -3.38
C TRP A 120 1.19 -8.51 -3.82
N ALA A 121 1.54 -9.11 -4.96
CA ALA A 121 0.88 -10.31 -5.46
C ALA A 121 1.10 -11.50 -4.51
N ARG A 122 2.32 -11.69 -3.99
CA ARG A 122 2.59 -12.73 -2.98
C ARG A 122 1.77 -12.54 -1.71
N LEU A 123 1.72 -11.33 -1.15
CA LEU A 123 0.95 -11.05 0.07
C LEU A 123 -0.54 -11.36 -0.15
N THR A 124 -1.10 -10.92 -1.27
CA THR A 124 -2.50 -11.21 -1.63
C THR A 124 -2.74 -12.71 -1.82
N SER A 125 -1.82 -13.40 -2.51
CA SER A 125 -1.88 -14.85 -2.73
C SER A 125 -1.85 -15.62 -1.41
N CYS A 126 -1.02 -15.21 -0.44
CA CYS A 126 -1.00 -15.83 0.89
C CYS A 126 -2.36 -15.71 1.60
N VAL A 127 -2.98 -14.53 1.58
CA VAL A 127 -4.32 -14.34 2.21
C VAL A 127 -5.38 -15.18 1.50
N LEU A 128 -5.38 -15.21 0.17
CA LEU A 128 -6.31 -16.01 -0.63
C LEU A 128 -6.10 -17.52 -0.43
N THR A 129 -4.87 -17.96 -0.25
CA THR A 129 -4.54 -19.37 0.03
C THR A 129 -5.11 -19.77 1.38
N GLU A 130 -4.89 -18.97 2.42
CA GLU A 130 -5.43 -19.24 3.76
C GLU A 130 -6.97 -19.19 3.76
N ALA A 131 -7.58 -18.24 3.03
CA ALA A 131 -9.03 -18.19 2.83
C ALA A 131 -9.56 -19.46 2.15
N LYS A 132 -8.82 -19.99 1.17
CA LYS A 132 -9.17 -21.23 0.47
C LYS A 132 -9.09 -22.45 1.39
N GLU A 133 -8.06 -22.54 2.22
CA GLU A 133 -7.91 -23.59 3.23
C GLU A 133 -9.05 -23.57 4.26
N ARG A 134 -9.59 -22.39 4.57
CA ARG A 134 -10.76 -22.20 5.44
C ARG A 134 -12.11 -22.45 4.75
N GLY A 135 -12.11 -22.81 3.46
CA GLY A 135 -13.33 -23.03 2.69
C GLY A 135 -14.09 -21.75 2.31
N GLU A 136 -13.45 -20.58 2.41
CA GLU A 136 -14.05 -19.30 2.05
C GLU A 136 -14.03 -19.03 0.54
N VAL A 137 -13.17 -19.72 -0.20
CA VAL A 137 -12.90 -19.51 -1.62
C VAL A 137 -13.39 -20.70 -2.44
N LEU A 138 -13.90 -20.44 -3.66
CA LEU A 138 -14.39 -21.46 -4.57
C LEU A 138 -13.27 -22.42 -5.02
N PRO A 139 -13.57 -23.72 -5.25
CA PRO A 139 -12.53 -24.72 -5.52
C PRO A 139 -11.63 -24.45 -6.73
N HIS A 140 -12.19 -23.84 -7.78
CA HIS A 140 -11.50 -23.58 -9.05
C HIS A 140 -10.55 -22.38 -9.02
N VAL A 141 -10.66 -21.53 -7.99
CA VAL A 141 -9.85 -20.30 -7.88
C VAL A 141 -8.41 -20.68 -7.61
N VAL A 142 -7.48 -20.18 -8.42
CA VAL A 142 -6.04 -20.30 -8.19
C VAL A 142 -5.56 -19.02 -7.48
N PRO A 143 -5.13 -19.08 -6.19
CA PRO A 143 -4.80 -17.88 -5.41
C PRO A 143 -3.75 -16.98 -6.05
N GLU A 144 -2.71 -17.57 -6.64
CA GLU A 144 -1.62 -16.82 -7.27
C GLU A 144 -2.08 -16.06 -8.51
N GLU A 145 -2.81 -16.71 -9.42
CA GLU A 145 -3.35 -16.07 -10.63
C GLU A 145 -4.37 -14.98 -10.24
N THR A 146 -5.22 -15.27 -9.27
CA THR A 146 -6.25 -14.33 -8.77
C THR A 146 -5.61 -13.09 -8.16
N ALA A 147 -4.53 -13.25 -7.40
CA ALA A 147 -3.77 -12.15 -6.83
C ALA A 147 -3.16 -11.23 -7.89
N GLN A 148 -2.62 -11.81 -8.98
CA GLN A 148 -2.04 -11.04 -10.09
C GLN A 148 -3.12 -10.24 -10.84
N VAL A 149 -4.25 -10.88 -11.16
CA VAL A 149 -5.38 -10.23 -11.84
C VAL A 149 -5.95 -9.10 -10.97
N PHE A 150 -6.18 -9.38 -9.68
CA PHE A 150 -6.66 -8.38 -8.75
C PHE A 150 -5.71 -7.18 -8.66
N LEU A 151 -4.41 -7.41 -8.52
CA LEU A 151 -3.43 -6.34 -8.40
C LEU A 151 -3.45 -5.43 -9.64
N GLY A 152 -3.52 -6.02 -10.84
CA GLY A 152 -3.68 -5.26 -12.09
C GLY A 152 -4.95 -4.42 -12.11
N ALA A 153 -6.08 -5.00 -11.71
CA ALA A 153 -7.36 -4.30 -11.65
C ALA A 153 -7.36 -3.17 -10.61
N TRP A 154 -6.86 -3.41 -9.40
CA TRP A 154 -6.76 -2.44 -8.32
C TRP A 154 -5.87 -1.24 -8.71
N ILE A 155 -4.71 -1.50 -9.32
CA ILE A 155 -3.83 -0.46 -9.86
C ILE A 155 -4.53 0.32 -10.98
N GLY A 156 -5.23 -0.37 -11.88
CA GLY A 156 -5.99 0.28 -12.96
C GLY A 156 -7.05 1.23 -12.42
N VAL A 157 -7.82 0.81 -11.41
CA VAL A 157 -8.86 1.63 -10.77
C VAL A 157 -8.25 2.91 -10.18
N GLN A 158 -7.13 2.82 -9.46
CA GLN A 158 -6.53 4.03 -8.87
C GLN A 158 -6.05 5.01 -9.94
N PHE A 159 -5.44 4.52 -11.04
CA PHE A 159 -4.97 5.39 -12.13
C PHE A 159 -6.13 6.09 -12.84
N VAL A 160 -7.21 5.38 -13.14
CA VAL A 160 -8.41 5.95 -13.77
C VAL A 160 -9.05 6.98 -12.85
N SER A 161 -9.21 6.66 -11.56
CA SER A 161 -9.77 7.58 -10.56
C SER A 161 -8.92 8.85 -10.40
N GLN A 162 -7.59 8.71 -10.41
CA GLN A 162 -6.70 9.85 -10.41
C GLN A 162 -6.93 10.76 -11.62
N ALA A 163 -6.95 10.17 -12.82
CA ALA A 163 -7.01 10.91 -14.08
C ALA A 163 -8.36 11.63 -14.27
N VAL A 164 -9.45 11.03 -13.82
CA VAL A 164 -10.81 11.51 -14.08
C VAL A 164 -11.35 12.39 -12.95
N ALA A 165 -11.01 12.07 -11.69
CA ALA A 165 -11.64 12.69 -10.52
C ALA A 165 -10.64 13.12 -9.44
N GLY A 166 -9.33 13.02 -9.68
CA GLY A 166 -8.32 13.34 -8.66
C GLY A 166 -8.49 12.52 -7.38
N TRP A 167 -8.94 11.26 -7.51
CA TRP A 167 -9.30 10.34 -6.42
C TRP A 167 -10.56 10.65 -5.62
N ALA A 168 -11.38 11.64 -6.01
CA ALA A 168 -12.64 11.92 -5.31
C ALA A 168 -13.64 10.74 -5.35
N ASP A 169 -13.53 9.85 -6.34
CA ASP A 169 -14.39 8.69 -6.54
C ASP A 169 -13.68 7.34 -6.25
N LEU A 170 -12.49 7.37 -5.64
CA LEU A 170 -11.65 6.18 -5.48
C LEU A 170 -12.30 5.12 -4.58
N ASP A 171 -12.90 5.54 -3.46
CA ASP A 171 -13.55 4.67 -2.48
C ASP A 171 -14.73 3.89 -3.14
N ASP A 172 -15.56 4.59 -3.92
CA ASP A 172 -16.70 3.99 -4.64
C ASP A 172 -16.24 3.02 -5.73
N ARG A 173 -15.18 3.36 -6.49
CA ARG A 173 -14.65 2.47 -7.53
C ARG A 173 -14.01 1.21 -6.97
N MET A 174 -13.36 1.31 -5.81
CA MET A 174 -12.77 0.15 -5.14
C MET A 174 -13.85 -0.77 -4.57
N SER A 175 -14.91 -0.19 -4.00
CA SER A 175 -16.13 -0.94 -3.63
C SER A 175 -16.69 -1.72 -4.82
N ALA A 176 -16.92 -1.03 -5.95
CA ALA A 176 -17.40 -1.66 -7.17
C ALA A 176 -16.46 -2.75 -7.71
N LEU A 177 -15.14 -2.55 -7.64
CA LEU A 177 -14.15 -3.56 -8.03
C LEU A 177 -14.36 -4.84 -7.21
N TYR A 178 -14.46 -4.73 -5.88
CA TYR A 178 -14.69 -5.88 -5.01
C TYR A 178 -16.03 -6.56 -5.28
N ASP A 179 -17.10 -5.78 -5.43
CA ASP A 179 -18.44 -6.31 -5.74
C ASP A 179 -18.48 -7.10 -7.05
N HIS A 180 -17.64 -6.76 -8.03
CA HIS A 180 -17.55 -7.48 -9.30
C HIS A 180 -16.66 -8.73 -9.25
N ILE A 181 -15.56 -8.72 -8.48
CA ILE A 181 -14.63 -9.86 -8.46
C ILE A 181 -14.99 -10.92 -7.41
N LEU A 182 -15.54 -10.53 -6.26
CA LEU A 182 -15.82 -11.45 -5.16
C LEU A 182 -16.81 -12.56 -5.52
N PRO A 183 -17.85 -12.35 -6.35
CA PRO A 183 -18.72 -13.43 -6.79
C PRO A 183 -18.02 -14.56 -7.57
N ALA A 184 -16.88 -14.26 -8.21
CA ALA A 184 -16.06 -15.25 -8.91
C ALA A 184 -15.04 -15.95 -7.97
N ILE A 185 -14.90 -15.49 -6.72
CA ILE A 185 -13.86 -15.92 -5.80
C ILE A 185 -14.46 -16.57 -4.54
N ALA A 186 -15.40 -15.91 -3.89
CA ALA A 186 -15.93 -16.29 -2.59
C ALA A 186 -16.98 -17.40 -2.70
N ALA A 187 -16.99 -18.31 -1.73
CA ALA A 187 -18.10 -19.23 -1.53
C ALA A 187 -19.40 -18.44 -1.25
N PRO A 188 -20.58 -18.87 -1.75
CA PRO A 188 -21.82 -18.08 -1.62
C PRO A 188 -22.18 -17.70 -0.18
N ALA A 189 -21.95 -18.60 0.78
CA ALA A 189 -22.20 -18.34 2.20
C ALA A 189 -21.25 -17.31 2.82
N VAL A 190 -20.06 -17.14 2.26
CA VAL A 190 -19.08 -16.13 2.67
C VAL A 190 -19.38 -14.80 2.01
N LEU A 191 -19.68 -14.80 0.70
CA LEU A 191 -19.93 -13.60 -0.10
C LEU A 191 -20.94 -12.65 0.56
N VAL A 192 -22.05 -13.18 1.07
CA VAL A 192 -23.12 -12.38 1.71
C VAL A 192 -22.73 -11.76 3.05
N ARG A 193 -21.60 -12.15 3.62
CA ARG A 193 -21.07 -11.64 4.90
C ARG A 193 -19.97 -10.60 4.72
N LEU A 194 -19.47 -10.43 3.49
CA LEU A 194 -18.39 -9.50 3.20
C LEU A 194 -18.93 -8.07 3.17
N ASP A 195 -18.18 -7.17 3.79
CA ASP A 195 -18.45 -5.74 3.84
C ASP A 195 -17.51 -5.00 2.90
N THR A 196 -18.03 -4.65 1.72
CA THR A 196 -17.34 -3.95 0.63
C THR A 196 -17.79 -2.49 0.51
N ALA A 197 -18.50 -1.95 1.50
CA ALA A 197 -19.04 -0.59 1.42
C ALA A 197 -17.93 0.45 1.14
N PRO A 198 -18.20 1.52 0.37
CA PRO A 198 -17.18 2.52 0.02
C PRO A 198 -16.47 3.13 1.23
N ASP A 199 -17.16 3.29 2.35
CA ASP A 199 -16.60 3.85 3.58
C ASP A 199 -15.78 2.84 4.41
N ARG A 200 -15.70 1.58 3.99
CA ARG A 200 -15.04 0.49 4.74
C ARG A 200 -13.61 0.83 5.14
N GLY A 201 -12.82 1.35 4.20
CA GLY A 201 -11.42 1.70 4.46
C GLY A 201 -11.27 2.73 5.59
N ALA A 202 -12.15 3.73 5.64
CA ALA A 202 -12.17 4.73 6.70
C ALA A 202 -12.55 4.13 8.06
N ARG A 203 -13.54 3.23 8.10
CA ARG A 203 -13.95 2.53 9.32
C ARG A 203 -12.83 1.67 9.92
N VAL A 204 -12.11 0.94 9.08
CA VAL A 204 -10.99 0.09 9.52
C VAL A 204 -9.85 0.93 10.07
N ILE A 205 -9.50 2.05 9.41
CA ILE A 205 -8.48 2.99 9.91
C ILE A 205 -8.86 3.54 11.29
N ALA A 206 -10.12 3.94 11.48
CA ALA A 206 -10.60 4.42 12.77
C ALA A 206 -10.48 3.34 13.86
N GLU A 207 -10.87 2.09 13.57
CA GLU A 207 -10.76 0.96 14.51
C GLU A 207 -9.30 0.70 14.94
N VAL A 208 -8.34 0.79 14.01
CA VAL A 208 -6.91 0.64 14.30
C VAL A 208 -6.41 1.74 15.23
N HIS A 209 -6.80 2.99 14.98
CA HIS A 209 -6.42 4.12 15.82
C HIS A 209 -6.99 4.01 17.23
N GLU A 210 -8.25 3.60 17.37
CA GLU A 210 -8.88 3.36 18.67
C GLU A 210 -8.18 2.25 19.46
N LYS A 211 -7.83 1.13 18.81
CA LYS A 211 -7.06 0.03 19.43
C LYS A 211 -5.65 0.46 19.84
N SER A 212 -4.99 1.29 19.03
CA SER A 212 -3.65 1.79 19.36
C SER A 212 -3.69 2.76 20.55
N ALA A 213 -4.71 3.61 20.62
CA ALA A 213 -4.90 4.54 21.73
C ALA A 213 -5.22 3.81 23.04
N SER A 214 -6.03 2.74 23.00
CA SER A 214 -6.34 1.95 24.19
C SER A 214 -5.13 1.21 24.74
N LEU A 215 -4.26 0.68 23.87
CA LEU A 215 -2.99 0.04 24.25
C LEU A 215 -1.98 1.02 24.84
N ALA A 216 -1.93 2.26 24.35
CA ALA A 216 -1.05 3.31 24.88
C ALA A 216 -1.54 3.92 26.21
N GLY A 217 -2.82 3.72 26.56
CA GLY A 217 -3.47 4.28 27.75
C GLY A 217 -3.48 3.37 28.98
N VAL A 218 -2.86 2.18 28.95
CA VAL A 218 -2.74 1.30 30.13
C VAL A 218 -1.53 1.73 30.96
N PRO A 219 -1.70 2.27 32.18
CA PRO A 219 -0.58 2.43 33.11
C PRO A 219 -0.19 1.03 33.60
N GLY A 220 1.03 0.60 33.25
CA GLY A 220 1.70 -0.54 33.89
C GLY A 220 2.31 -0.15 35.24
#